data_AF-A0A5J4PD88-F1
#
_entry.id   AF-A0A5J4PD88-F1
#
_cell.length_a   1.000
_cell.length_b   1.000
_cell.length_c   1.000
_cell.angle_alpha   90.00
_cell.angle_beta   90.00
_cell.angle_gamma   90.00
#
_symmetry.space_group_name_H-M   'P 1'
#
loop_
_entity.id
_entity.type
_entity.pdbx_description
1 polymer ?
#
loop_
_entity_poly.entity_id
_entity_poly.type
_entity_poly.pdbx_seq_one_letter_code
_entity_poly.pdbx_strand_id
1 'polypeptide(L)'
;MKRRQGVIVVQFVFIVAVTVLFVSCNAGKKEKVLWEFNAIQLTETEHLFGDTMNPACRLTIDYTYLADSFQKELSDTLNNYFITACFGSEYTKEKSIEDVVNRYAKTY
;
A
#
# COMPACT_ATOMS: atom_id res chain seq x y z
N MET A 1 57.71 24.28 -19.49
CA MET A 1 56.51 24.69 -18.73
C MET A 1 55.18 24.20 -19.33
N LYS A 2 54.96 24.29 -20.65
CA LYS A 2 53.69 23.88 -21.32
C LYS A 2 53.23 22.42 -21.07
N ARG A 3 54.14 21.43 -21.02
CA ARG A 3 53.80 20.02 -20.73
C ARG A 3 53.26 19.81 -19.30
N ARG A 4 53.80 20.52 -18.30
CA ARG A 4 53.34 20.42 -16.90
C ARG A 4 51.97 21.08 -16.72
N GLN A 5 51.71 22.21 -17.39
CA GLN A 5 50.39 22.85 -17.37
C GLN A 5 49.32 21.99 -18.03
N GLY A 6 49.62 21.33 -19.16
CA GLY A 6 48.67 20.41 -19.82
C GLY A 6 48.27 19.23 -18.94
N VAL A 7 49.22 18.64 -18.21
CA VAL A 7 48.95 17.52 -17.28
C VAL A 7 48.07 17.97 -16.11
N ILE A 8 48.34 19.16 -15.53
CA ILE A 8 47.54 19.72 -14.44
C ILE A 8 46.10 19.98 -14.88
N VAL A 9 45.90 20.53 -16.09
CA VAL A 9 44.56 20.81 -16.63
C VAL A 9 43.77 19.52 -16.86
N VAL A 10 44.39 18.50 -17.44
CA VAL A 10 43.74 17.19 -17.67
C VAL A 10 43.34 16.53 -16.35
N GLN A 11 44.19 16.60 -15.33
CA GLN A 11 43.92 16.03 -14.02
C GLN A 11 42.78 16.76 -13.29
N PHE A 12 42.70 18.09 -13.41
CA PHE A 12 41.59 18.88 -12.90
C PHE A 12 40.26 18.52 -13.58
N VAL A 13 40.26 18.38 -14.92
CA VAL A 13 39.07 17.98 -15.68
C VAL A 13 38.58 16.59 -15.25
N PHE A 14 39.50 15.65 -15.00
CA PHE A 14 39.14 14.31 -14.56
C PHE A 14 38.54 14.30 -13.14
N ILE A 15 39.10 15.08 -12.22
CA ILE A 15 38.58 15.21 -10.85
C ILE A 15 37.18 15.83 -10.86
N VAL A 16 36.95 16.87 -11.67
CA VAL A 16 35.64 17.51 -11.81
C VAL A 16 34.60 16.57 -12.42
N ALA A 17 34.99 15.78 -13.43
CA ALA A 17 34.09 14.79 -14.02
C ALA A 17 33.68 13.72 -13.00
N VAL A 18 34.63 13.24 -12.21
CA VAL A 18 34.37 12.25 -11.16
C VAL A 18 33.47 12.82 -10.06
N THR A 19 33.73 14.04 -9.58
CA THR A 19 32.90 14.65 -8.53
C THR A 19 31.48 14.95 -8.98
N VAL A 20 31.27 15.39 -10.23
CA VAL A 20 29.92 15.62 -10.79
C VAL A 20 29.13 14.30 -10.89
N LEU A 21 29.78 13.21 -11.31
CA LEU A 21 29.16 11.88 -11.37
C LEU A 21 28.78 11.34 -9.98
N PHE A 22 29.62 11.57 -8.96
CA PHE A 22 29.32 11.18 -7.57
C PHE A 22 28.16 11.97 -6.97
N VAL A 23 28.02 13.27 -7.29
CA VAL A 23 26.90 14.10 -6.81
C VAL A 23 25.57 13.71 -7.49
N SER A 24 25.59 13.36 -8.79
CA SER A 24 24.38 12.89 -9.49
C SER A 24 23.89 11.52 -9.02
N CYS A 25 24.77 10.62 -8.58
CA CYS A 25 24.40 9.28 -8.12
C CYS A 25 23.75 9.28 -6.71
N ASN A 26 23.92 10.37 -5.95
CA ASN A 26 23.38 10.55 -4.60
C ASN A 26 22.24 11.57 -4.51
N ALA A 27 21.60 11.92 -5.64
CA ALA A 27 20.32 12.62 -5.64
C ALA A 27 19.23 11.67 -5.13
N GLY A 28 19.24 11.45 -3.81
CA GLY A 28 18.36 10.55 -3.10
C GLY A 28 16.92 11.00 -3.21
N LYS A 29 16.24 10.57 -4.26
CA LYS A 29 14.78 10.45 -4.25
C LYS A 29 14.43 9.18 -3.49
N LYS A 30 14.47 9.26 -2.16
CA LYS A 30 13.59 8.43 -1.35
C LYS A 30 12.23 9.11 -1.37
N GLU A 31 11.51 8.96 -2.48
CA GLU A 31 10.06 9.12 -2.42
C GLU A 31 9.61 8.01 -1.47
N LYS A 32 9.32 8.39 -0.21
CA LYS A 32 8.60 7.53 0.70
C LYS A 32 7.26 7.30 0.01
N VAL A 33 7.14 6.16 -0.66
CA VAL A 33 5.83 5.68 -1.08
C VAL A 33 5.12 5.41 0.25
N LEU A 34 4.31 6.36 0.69
CA LEU A 34 3.62 6.29 1.97
C LEU A 34 2.33 5.53 1.68
N TRP A 35 2.42 4.21 1.78
CA TRP A 35 1.28 3.33 1.75
C TRP A 35 0.81 3.22 3.19
N GLU A 36 -0.32 3.83 3.50
CA GLU A 36 -0.94 3.70 4.81
C GLU A 36 -1.96 2.58 4.73
N PHE A 37 -1.73 1.52 5.50
CA PHE A 37 -2.68 0.44 5.66
C PHE A 37 -3.44 0.65 6.97
N ASN A 38 -4.74 0.37 6.93
CA ASN A 38 -5.57 0.29 8.12
C ASN A 38 -6.23 -1.10 8.17
N ALA A 39 -6.76 -1.45 9.34
CA ALA A 39 -7.42 -2.73 9.56
C ALA A 39 -8.79 -2.52 10.21
N ILE A 40 -9.73 -3.39 9.84
CA ILE A 40 -11.03 -3.51 10.45
C ILE A 40 -11.21 -4.92 11.00
N GLN A 41 -11.69 -4.99 12.25
CA GLN A 41 -12.00 -6.24 12.92
C GLN A 41 -13.49 -6.28 13.22
N LEU A 42 -14.17 -7.34 12.80
CA LEU A 42 -15.56 -7.61 13.09
C LEU A 42 -15.68 -9.02 13.67
N THR A 43 -16.45 -9.18 14.75
CA THR A 43 -16.84 -10.50 15.25
C THR A 43 -18.34 -10.48 15.53
N GLU A 44 -19.07 -11.30 14.79
CA GLU A 44 -20.51 -11.47 14.92
C GLU A 44 -20.81 -12.91 15.35
N THR A 45 -21.76 -13.07 16.27
CA THR A 45 -22.24 -14.38 16.71
C THR A 45 -23.75 -14.35 16.69
N GLU A 46 -24.34 -15.14 15.81
CA GLU A 46 -25.78 -15.23 15.63
C GLU A 46 -26.27 -16.63 15.96
N HIS A 47 -27.27 -16.70 16.83
CA HIS A 47 -27.87 -17.96 17.26
C HIS A 47 -29.14 -18.26 16.47
N LEU A 48 -29.41 -19.54 16.21
CA LEU A 48 -30.63 -19.94 15.52
C LEU A 48 -31.87 -19.46 16.28
N PHE A 49 -32.77 -18.78 15.57
CA PHE A 49 -34.01 -18.19 16.10
C PHE A 49 -33.80 -17.13 17.19
N GLY A 50 -32.59 -16.57 17.32
CA GLY A 50 -32.26 -15.56 18.34
C GLY A 50 -32.19 -16.13 19.77
N ASP A 51 -32.13 -17.45 19.93
CA ASP A 51 -32.07 -18.11 21.23
C ASP A 51 -30.63 -18.58 21.51
N THR A 52 -30.03 -18.05 22.57
CA THR A 52 -28.65 -18.33 22.96
C THR A 52 -28.40 -19.78 23.41
N MET A 53 -29.46 -20.54 23.68
CA MET A 53 -29.39 -21.98 23.96
C MET A 53 -29.25 -22.81 22.68
N ASN A 54 -29.61 -22.24 21.52
CA ASN A 54 -29.47 -22.91 20.24
C ASN A 54 -28.04 -22.77 19.68
N PRO A 55 -27.64 -23.65 18.75
CA PRO A 55 -26.38 -23.51 18.02
C PRO A 55 -26.22 -22.12 17.39
N ALA A 56 -24.97 -21.66 17.33
CA ALA A 56 -24.61 -20.37 16.78
C ALA A 56 -23.68 -20.49 15.58
N CYS A 57 -23.78 -19.52 14.68
CA CYS A 57 -22.73 -19.21 13.73
C CYS A 57 -21.89 -18.07 14.30
N ARG A 58 -20.56 -18.25 14.36
CA ARG A 58 -19.62 -17.19 14.73
C ARG A 58 -18.74 -16.86 13.54
N LEU A 59 -18.79 -15.61 13.12
CA LEU A 59 -17.95 -15.06 12.05
C LEU A 59 -16.97 -14.07 12.66
N THR A 60 -15.69 -14.20 12.31
CA THR A 60 -14.65 -13.23 12.64
C THR A 60 -13.98 -12.80 11.35
N ILE A 61 -13.92 -11.50 11.10
CA ILE A 61 -13.24 -10.89 9.96
C ILE A 61 -12.13 -10.00 10.52
N ASP A 62 -10.90 -10.25 10.11
CA ASP A 62 -9.76 -9.37 10.31
C ASP A 62 -9.25 -8.98 8.92
N TYR A 63 -9.53 -7.74 8.52
CA TYR A 63 -9.32 -7.29 7.15
C TYR A 63 -8.46 -6.03 7.12
N THR A 64 -7.33 -6.12 6.42
CA THR A 64 -6.42 -5.00 6.18
C THR A 64 -6.63 -4.45 4.79
N TYR A 65 -6.69 -3.12 4.67
CA TYR A 65 -6.92 -2.40 3.42
C TYR A 65 -6.00 -1.18 3.31
N LEU A 66 -5.87 -0.65 2.09
CA LEU A 66 -5.10 0.56 1.83
C LEU A 66 -5.96 1.78 2.18
N ALA A 67 -5.59 2.50 3.22
CA ALA A 67 -6.30 3.68 3.70
C ALA A 67 -5.88 4.95 2.95
N ASP A 68 -4.58 5.08 2.66
CA ASP A 68 -4.06 6.19 1.87
C ASP A 68 -2.87 5.74 1.00
N SER A 69 -2.71 6.41 -0.14
CA SER A 69 -1.58 6.22 -1.04
C SER A 69 -1.31 7.48 -1.85
N PHE A 70 -0.10 7.58 -2.40
CA PHE A 70 0.28 8.71 -3.24
C PHE A 70 -0.58 8.87 -4.51
N GLN A 71 -1.28 7.80 -4.93
CA GLN A 71 -2.12 7.78 -6.12
C GLN A 71 -3.45 7.07 -5.83
N LYS A 72 -4.54 7.84 -5.74
CA LYS A 72 -5.87 7.31 -5.43
C LYS A 72 -6.32 6.15 -6.33
N GLU A 73 -5.99 6.19 -7.61
CA GLU A 73 -6.34 5.12 -8.55
C GLU A 73 -5.66 3.78 -8.22
N LEU A 74 -4.44 3.83 -7.69
CA LEU A 74 -3.70 2.65 -7.24
C LEU A 74 -4.31 2.06 -5.97
N SER A 75 -4.69 2.91 -5.00
CA SER A 75 -5.41 2.45 -3.81
C SER A 75 -6.75 1.82 -4.17
N ASP A 76 -7.50 2.43 -5.08
CA ASP A 76 -8.81 1.91 -5.49
C ASP A 76 -8.67 0.56 -6.23
N THR A 77 -7.66 0.43 -7.11
CA THR A 77 -7.36 -0.81 -7.83
C THR A 77 -6.99 -1.94 -6.88
N LEU A 78 -6.11 -1.67 -5.91
CA LEU A 78 -5.65 -2.69 -4.96
C LEU A 78 -6.72 -3.06 -3.96
N ASN A 79 -7.47 -2.09 -3.43
CA ASN A 79 -8.60 -2.38 -2.55
C ASN A 79 -9.65 -3.21 -3.29
N ASN A 80 -9.95 -2.94 -4.56
CA ASN A 80 -10.85 -3.79 -5.36
C ASN A 80 -10.31 -5.21 -5.53
N TYR A 81 -9.01 -5.36 -5.74
CA TYR A 81 -8.37 -6.68 -5.81
C TYR A 81 -8.51 -7.44 -4.48
N PHE A 82 -8.21 -6.80 -3.36
CA PHE A 82 -8.34 -7.38 -2.02
C PHE A 82 -9.79 -7.74 -1.70
N ILE A 83 -10.75 -6.85 -1.98
CA ILE A 83 -12.18 -7.12 -1.78
C ILE A 83 -12.61 -8.33 -2.60
N THR A 84 -12.21 -8.40 -3.87
CA THR A 84 -12.57 -9.52 -4.75
C THR A 84 -11.99 -10.83 -4.25
N ALA A 85 -10.74 -10.81 -3.76
CA ALA A 85 -10.06 -12.02 -3.27
C ALA A 85 -10.63 -12.52 -1.92
N CYS A 86 -11.04 -11.61 -1.04
CA CYS A 86 -11.50 -11.95 0.31
C CYS A 86 -13.02 -12.16 0.40
N PHE A 87 -13.81 -11.34 -0.30
CA PHE A 87 -15.26 -11.28 -0.14
C PHE A 87 -16.00 -11.65 -1.43
N GLY A 88 -15.45 -11.33 -2.60
CA GLY A 88 -16.07 -11.58 -3.91
C GLY A 88 -16.28 -10.32 -4.73
N SER A 89 -16.42 -10.49 -6.05
CA SER A 89 -16.52 -9.38 -7.01
C SER A 89 -17.75 -8.48 -6.80
N GLU A 90 -18.82 -9.03 -6.25
CA GLU A 90 -20.09 -8.37 -5.98
C GLU A 90 -20.00 -7.29 -4.89
N TYR A 91 -18.94 -7.32 -4.08
CA TYR A 91 -18.69 -6.36 -2.99
C TYR A 91 -17.83 -5.17 -3.43
N THR A 92 -17.23 -5.18 -4.63
CA THR A 92 -16.41 -4.05 -5.12
C THR A 92 -17.19 -2.77 -5.42
N LYS A 93 -18.53 -2.84 -5.41
CA LYS A 93 -19.43 -1.70 -5.64
C LYS A 93 -19.80 -0.94 -4.38
N GLU A 94 -19.38 -1.43 -3.22
CA GLU A 94 -19.68 -0.78 -1.95
C GLU A 94 -18.95 0.56 -1.80
N LYS A 95 -19.57 1.47 -1.05
CA LYS A 95 -19.06 2.84 -0.89
C LYS A 95 -17.87 2.93 0.06
N SER A 96 -17.75 1.98 0.97
CA SER A 96 -16.72 1.94 2.00
C SER A 96 -16.31 0.51 2.34
N ILE A 97 -15.14 0.34 2.96
CA ILE A 97 -14.66 -0.97 3.40
C ILE A 97 -15.53 -1.51 4.56
N GLU A 98 -16.03 -0.62 5.39
CA GLU A 98 -16.98 -0.92 6.45
C GLU A 98 -18.28 -1.53 5.87
N ASP A 99 -18.80 -0.95 4.79
CA ASP A 99 -20.00 -1.47 4.10
C ASP A 99 -19.75 -2.87 3.51
N VAL A 100 -18.57 -3.11 2.92
CA VAL A 100 -18.16 -4.44 2.43
C VAL A 100 -18.22 -5.46 3.55
N VAL A 101 -17.52 -5.20 4.66
CA VAL A 101 -17.39 -6.13 5.78
C VAL A 101 -18.74 -6.39 6.44
N ASN A 102 -19.54 -5.34 6.66
CA ASN A 102 -20.87 -5.47 7.26
C ASN A 102 -21.86 -6.21 6.34
N ARG A 103 -21.84 -5.94 5.03
CA ARG A 103 -22.72 -6.63 4.09
C ARG A 103 -22.34 -8.10 3.96
N TYR A 104 -21.05 -8.41 3.90
CA TYR A 104 -20.57 -9.80 3.88
C TYR A 104 -21.02 -10.55 5.14
N ALA A 105 -20.81 -9.96 6.32
CA ALA A 105 -21.18 -10.57 7.59
C ALA A 105 -22.69 -10.83 7.72
N LYS A 106 -23.54 -9.95 7.19
CA LYS A 106 -25.00 -10.16 7.17
C LYS A 106 -25.47 -11.24 6.20
N THR A 107 -24.65 -11.58 5.20
CA THR A 107 -25.00 -12.54 4.15
C THR A 107 -24.52 -13.95 4.49
N TYR A 108 -23.47 -14.07 5.30
CA TYR A 108 -22.87 -15.32 5.76
C TYR A 108 -23.77 -16.08 6.75
#